data_AF-Q9SEG6-F1
#
_entry.id   AF-Q9SEG6-F1
#
_cell.length_a   1.000
_cell.length_b   1.000
_cell.length_c   1.000
_cell.angle_alpha   90.00
_cell.angle_beta   90.00
_cell.angle_gamma   90.00
#
_symmetry.space_group_name_H-M   'P 1'
#
loop_
_entity.id
_entity.type
_entity.pdbx_description
1 polymer ?
#
loop_
_entity_poly.entity_id
_entity_poly.type
_entity_poly.pdbx_seq_one_letter_code
_entity_poly.pdbx_strand_id
1 'polypeptide(L)'
;DNGEGGTFALYSLICRYAKVSLLPNQQRVDEDISSFRLKLPTPELERALFVKDCLEKKPLFKNILLFLVLMGTSMVIGDGILTPSMSVMSAVSGLQGQVAGFDTDAVVIVSILVLLLLFSVQRFGTGKVGIMFAPVLALWFLNLGSIGIYNIIKYDTSVVRALNPMYIYYFFKMNGIKAWSALGGCVLCITGAEAMFADLGH
;
A
#
# COMPACT_ATOMS: atom_id res chain seq x y z
N ASP A 1 19.31 0.15 13.94
CA ASP A 1 19.34 -0.13 12.51
C ASP A 1 18.79 1.07 11.76
N ASN A 2 19.28 1.31 10.55
CA ASN A 2 19.89 2.58 10.16
C ASN A 2 18.96 3.58 9.44
N GLY A 3 17.75 3.85 9.92
CA GLY A 3 16.93 4.94 9.36
C GLY A 3 16.48 4.73 7.90
N GLU A 4 16.51 3.49 7.43
CA GLU A 4 15.91 3.05 6.18
C GLU A 4 14.58 2.40 6.59
N GLY A 5 13.39 2.71 6.09
CA GLY A 5 12.97 3.56 4.99
C GLY A 5 11.46 3.37 4.86
N GLY A 6 10.71 4.08 5.69
CA GLY A 6 9.25 4.12 5.64
C GLY A 6 8.74 5.55 5.58
N THR A 7 7.44 5.71 5.30
CA THR A 7 6.73 7.01 5.35
C THR A 7 6.94 7.75 6.68
N PHE A 8 7.18 7.03 7.77
CA PHE A 8 7.54 7.57 9.09
C PHE A 8 8.94 8.20 9.15
N ALA A 9 9.94 7.61 8.48
CA ALA A 9 11.28 8.19 8.37
C ALA A 9 11.25 9.45 7.50
N LEU A 10 10.46 9.43 6.42
CA LEU A 10 10.22 10.59 5.56
C LEU A 10 9.50 11.71 6.32
N TYR A 11 8.48 11.41 7.12
CA TYR A 11 7.79 12.38 7.98
C TYR A 11 8.75 12.97 9.03
N SER A 12 9.56 12.13 9.69
CA SER A 12 10.59 12.58 10.64
C SER A 12 11.64 13.46 9.96
N LEU A 13 12.06 13.14 8.74
CA LEU A 13 13.02 13.94 7.96
C LEU A 13 12.41 15.27 7.49
N ILE A 14 11.15 15.28 7.03
CA ILE A 14 10.44 16.50 6.64
C ILE A 14 10.23 17.41 7.85
N CYS A 15 9.80 16.87 9.00
CA CYS A 15 9.68 17.63 10.25
C CYS A 15 11.04 18.19 10.73
N ARG A 16 12.13 17.43 10.53
CA ARG A 16 13.48 17.85 10.92
C ARG A 16 14.10 18.89 9.98
N TYR A 17 13.89 18.78 8.66
CA TYR A 17 14.53 19.67 7.67
C TYR A 17 13.70 20.92 7.30
N ALA A 18 12.37 20.87 7.42
CA ALA A 18 11.50 21.96 6.99
C ALA A 18 11.19 23.00 8.08
N LYS A 19 11.69 22.84 9.33
CA LYS A 19 11.39 23.73 10.46
C LYS A 19 9.87 23.98 10.63
N VAL A 20 9.06 22.96 10.33
CA VAL A 20 7.60 22.95 10.50
C VAL A 20 7.24 22.28 11.83
N SER A 21 8.05 22.48 12.87
CA SER A 21 7.68 22.12 14.23
C SER A 21 6.96 23.30 14.87
N LEU A 22 5.64 23.20 15.02
CA LEU A 22 4.86 24.06 15.92
C LEU A 22 5.01 23.61 17.39
N LEU A 23 5.79 22.54 17.64
CA LEU A 23 6.21 22.08 18.96
C LEU A 23 7.68 22.48 19.18
N PRO A 24 8.03 23.10 20.32
CA PRO A 24 9.40 23.50 20.61
C PRO A 24 10.20 22.25 20.98
N ASN A 25 10.72 21.51 20.00
CA ASN A 25 11.73 20.49 20.26
C ASN A 25 13.11 21.06 19.92
N GLN A 26 13.62 21.89 20.84
CA GLN A 26 14.97 22.41 20.81
C GLN A 26 15.93 21.28 21.23
N GLN A 27 16.23 20.38 20.30
CA GLN A 27 17.19 19.32 20.54
C GLN A 27 18.59 19.84 20.16
N ARG A 28 19.48 19.93 21.16
CA ARG A 28 20.85 20.48 21.08
C ARG A 28 21.73 19.91 19.96
N VAL A 29 21.33 18.83 19.29
CA VAL A 29 22.07 18.18 18.20
C VAL A 29 22.11 19.03 16.93
N ASP A 30 21.13 19.92 16.72
CA ASP A 30 21.09 20.78 15.52
C ASP A 30 21.95 22.05 15.66
N GLU A 31 22.47 22.37 16.85
CA GLU A 31 23.33 23.54 17.09
C GLU A 31 24.76 23.31 16.59
N ASP A 32 25.28 22.08 16.76
CA ASP A 32 26.67 21.73 16.42
C ASP A 32 26.93 21.57 14.90
N ILE A 33 25.90 21.22 14.10
CA ILE A 33 26.07 20.97 12.65
C ILE A 33 26.10 22.30 11.86
N SER A 34 25.58 23.39 12.42
CA SER A 34 25.55 24.72 11.78
C SER A 34 26.93 25.36 11.60
N SER A 35 27.95 24.86 12.30
CA SER A 35 29.32 25.38 12.29
C SER A 35 30.18 24.88 11.12
N PHE A 36 29.80 23.77 10.48
CA PHE A 36 30.53 23.22 9.34
C PHE A 36 30.02 23.81 8.02
N ARG A 37 30.73 24.86 7.56
CA ARG A 37 30.72 25.41 6.20
C ARG A 37 30.60 24.31 5.12
N LEU A 38 29.39 24.09 4.58
CA LEU A 38 29.22 23.23 3.41
C LEU A 38 29.59 24.02 2.14
N LYS A 39 30.55 23.49 1.38
CA LYS A 39 30.97 23.98 0.07
C LYS A 39 30.06 23.30 -0.98
N LEU A 40 29.16 24.05 -1.63
CA LEU A 40 28.16 23.53 -2.59
C LEU A 40 28.75 23.39 -4.01
N PRO A 41 28.37 22.34 -4.78
CA PRO A 41 27.49 22.53 -5.94
C PRO A 41 26.70 21.26 -6.39
N THR A 42 25.43 21.09 -6.04
CA THR A 42 24.55 20.07 -6.65
C THR A 42 23.17 20.66 -6.98
N PRO A 43 22.64 20.48 -8.22
CA PRO A 43 21.40 21.12 -8.67
C PRO A 43 20.15 20.67 -7.90
N GLU A 44 20.17 19.45 -7.35
CA GLU A 44 19.14 18.89 -6.45
C GLU A 44 18.99 19.72 -5.16
N LEU A 45 20.11 20.16 -4.58
CA LEU A 45 20.14 20.90 -3.31
C LEU A 45 19.68 22.34 -3.49
N GLU A 46 19.96 22.95 -4.64
CA GLU A 46 19.50 24.30 -5.01
C GLU A 46 17.98 24.32 -5.22
N ARG A 47 17.43 23.27 -5.87
CA ARG A 47 15.97 23.07 -5.96
C ARG A 47 15.34 22.88 -4.58
N ALA A 48 15.93 22.05 -3.72
CA ALA A 48 15.43 21.83 -2.36
C ALA A 48 15.42 23.12 -1.52
N LEU A 49 16.47 23.95 -1.63
CA LEU A 49 16.56 25.25 -0.96
C LEU A 49 15.55 26.26 -1.50
N PHE A 50 15.34 26.32 -2.80
CA PHE A 50 14.31 27.18 -3.41
C PHE A 50 12.90 26.77 -2.97
N VAL A 51 12.61 25.47 -2.97
CA VAL A 51 11.33 24.94 -2.46
C VAL A 51 11.18 25.28 -0.98
N LYS A 52 12.23 25.10 -0.17
CA LYS A 52 12.23 25.46 1.26
C LYS A 52 11.95 26.96 1.47
N ASP A 53 12.64 27.84 0.75
CA ASP A 53 12.47 29.29 0.85
C ASP A 53 11.08 29.75 0.38
N CYS A 54 10.52 29.10 -0.65
CA CYS A 54 9.15 29.33 -1.11
C CYS A 54 8.10 28.86 -0.07
N LEU A 55 8.36 27.75 0.62
CA LEU A 55 7.53 27.18 1.68
C LEU A 55 7.59 28.00 2.97
N GLU A 56 8.76 28.56 3.31
CA GLU A 56 8.97 29.43 4.49
C GLU A 56 8.37 30.83 4.29
N LYS A 57 8.41 31.38 3.07
CA LYS A 57 7.89 32.72 2.77
C LYS A 57 6.36 32.85 2.87
N LYS A 58 5.60 31.75 2.72
CA LYS A 58 4.14 31.78 2.69
C LYS A 58 3.51 30.89 3.77
N PRO A 59 2.84 31.46 4.79
CA PRO A 59 2.19 30.68 5.85
C PRO A 59 1.08 29.75 5.33
N LEU A 60 0.45 30.10 4.20
CA LEU A 60 -0.53 29.25 3.52
C LEU A 60 0.05 27.93 3.02
N PHE A 61 1.26 27.93 2.47
CA PHE A 61 1.91 26.70 1.99
C PHE A 61 2.29 25.77 3.14
N LYS A 62 2.71 26.32 4.29
CA LYS A 62 2.95 25.55 5.51
C LYS A 62 1.66 24.86 6.01
N ASN A 63 0.54 25.57 5.99
CA ASN A 63 -0.75 25.01 6.40
C ASN A 63 -1.25 23.94 5.41
N ILE A 64 -1.13 24.18 4.11
CA ILE A 64 -1.49 23.20 3.06
C ILE A 64 -0.62 21.94 3.18
N LEU A 65 0.69 22.10 3.37
CA LEU A 65 1.61 20.98 3.56
C LEU A 65 1.24 20.17 4.81
N LEU A 66 0.97 20.84 5.93
CA LEU A 66 0.56 20.16 7.17
C LEU A 66 -0.74 19.40 6.96
N PHE A 67 -1.74 20.02 6.30
CA PHE A 67 -3.00 19.36 5.98
C PHE A 67 -2.80 18.16 5.05
N LEU A 68 -2.00 18.28 4.00
CA LEU A 68 -1.69 17.20 3.07
C LEU A 68 -1.03 16.02 3.77
N VAL A 69 -0.08 16.30 4.67
CA VAL A 69 0.63 15.26 5.41
C VAL A 69 -0.28 14.61 6.45
N LEU A 70 -1.11 15.39 7.15
CA LEU A 70 -2.10 14.85 8.11
C LEU A 70 -3.14 13.98 7.39
N MET A 71 -3.62 14.43 6.23
CA MET A 71 -4.53 13.68 5.37
C MET A 71 -3.86 12.40 4.86
N GLY A 72 -2.64 12.48 4.34
CA GLY A 72 -1.89 11.32 3.85
C GLY A 72 -1.61 10.30 4.95
N THR A 73 -1.17 10.74 6.13
CA THR A 73 -0.95 9.84 7.27
C THR A 73 -2.25 9.18 7.73
N SER A 74 -3.36 9.91 7.80
CA SER A 74 -4.66 9.32 8.14
C SER A 74 -5.14 8.30 7.11
N MET A 75 -4.87 8.53 5.82
CA MET A 75 -5.23 7.61 4.74
C MET A 75 -4.42 6.32 4.81
N VAL A 76 -3.11 6.41 5.08
CA VAL A 76 -2.24 5.24 5.27
C VAL A 76 -2.65 4.43 6.51
N ILE A 77 -2.98 5.10 7.62
CA ILE A 77 -3.48 4.42 8.83
C ILE A 77 -4.83 3.74 8.54
N GLY A 78 -5.73 4.44 7.84
CA GLY A 78 -7.02 3.90 7.42
C GLY A 78 -6.87 2.66 6.54
N ASP A 79 -5.97 2.70 5.55
CA ASP A 79 -5.69 1.59 4.65
C ASP A 79 -5.15 0.36 5.39
N GLY A 80 -4.25 0.58 6.37
CA GLY A 80 -3.72 -0.47 7.23
C GLY A 80 -4.77 -1.16 8.12
N ILE A 81 -5.85 -0.47 8.49
CA ILE A 81 -6.94 -1.02 9.31
C ILE A 81 -8.02 -1.67 8.43
N LEU A 82 -8.36 -1.04 7.31
CA LEU A 82 -9.45 -1.48 6.44
C LEU A 82 -9.09 -2.72 5.62
N THR A 83 -7.86 -2.82 5.12
CA THR A 83 -7.42 -3.93 4.26
C THR A 83 -7.53 -5.31 4.93
N PRO A 84 -7.01 -5.56 6.14
CA PRO A 84 -7.17 -6.87 6.79
C PRO A 84 -8.64 -7.16 7.12
N SER A 85 -9.40 -6.14 7.52
CA SER A 85 -10.82 -6.27 7.86
C SER A 85 -11.66 -6.68 6.64
N MET A 86 -11.48 -5.99 5.51
CA MET A 86 -12.18 -6.28 4.25
C MET A 86 -11.76 -7.64 3.67
N SER A 87 -10.47 -7.97 3.73
CA SER A 87 -9.96 -9.25 3.21
C SER A 87 -10.54 -10.45 3.97
N VAL A 88 -10.58 -10.39 5.31
CA VAL A 88 -11.16 -11.46 6.14
C VAL A 88 -12.66 -11.56 5.92
N MET A 89 -13.38 -10.44 5.91
CA MET A 89 -14.83 -10.45 5.68
C MET A 89 -15.17 -11.04 4.31
N SER A 90 -14.45 -10.66 3.26
CA SER A 90 -14.63 -11.22 1.91
C SER A 90 -14.34 -12.72 1.86
N ALA A 91 -13.29 -13.19 2.54
CA ALA A 91 -12.97 -14.61 2.61
C ALA A 91 -14.07 -15.44 3.31
N VAL A 92 -14.60 -14.94 4.43
CA VAL A 92 -15.66 -15.63 5.19
C VAL A 92 -17.01 -15.57 4.44
N SER A 93 -17.34 -14.44 3.81
CA SER A 93 -18.53 -14.33 2.95
C SER A 93 -18.45 -15.25 1.73
N GLY A 94 -17.26 -15.50 1.18
CA GLY A 94 -17.07 -16.49 0.12
C GLY A 94 -17.44 -17.92 0.57
N LEU A 95 -17.27 -18.23 1.85
CA LEU A 95 -17.64 -19.51 2.46
C LEU A 95 -19.16 -19.66 2.66
N GLN A 96 -19.86 -18.56 2.96
CA GLN A 96 -21.32 -18.54 3.14
C GLN A 96 -22.07 -19.04 1.89
N GLY A 97 -21.54 -18.82 0.69
CA GLY A 97 -22.15 -19.29 -0.56
C GLY A 97 -22.12 -20.81 -0.76
N GLN A 98 -21.27 -21.55 -0.02
CA GLN A 98 -21.12 -23.01 -0.17
C GLN A 98 -21.71 -23.82 1.00
N VAL A 99 -21.95 -23.20 2.16
CA VAL A 99 -22.48 -23.88 3.34
C VAL A 99 -23.92 -23.42 3.61
N ALA A 100 -24.89 -24.30 3.36
CA ALA A 100 -26.29 -24.03 3.64
C ALA A 100 -26.51 -23.84 5.16
N GLY A 101 -27.01 -22.68 5.58
CA GLY A 101 -27.29 -22.35 6.98
C GLY A 101 -26.30 -21.40 7.66
N PHE A 102 -25.32 -20.85 6.93
CA PHE A 102 -24.42 -19.83 7.48
C PHE A 102 -25.11 -18.45 7.46
N ASP A 103 -25.56 -17.98 8.63
CA ASP A 103 -26.20 -16.67 8.77
C ASP A 103 -25.18 -15.52 8.72
N THR A 104 -25.64 -14.33 8.36
CA THR A 104 -24.82 -13.10 8.26
C THR A 104 -24.18 -12.76 9.59
N ASP A 105 -24.88 -13.00 10.70
CA ASP A 105 -24.34 -12.79 12.05
C ASP A 105 -23.17 -13.74 12.37
N ALA A 106 -23.24 -14.98 11.88
CA ALA A 106 -22.16 -15.94 12.04
C ALA A 106 -20.90 -15.52 11.26
N VAL A 107 -21.07 -14.94 10.05
CA VAL A 107 -19.95 -14.40 9.25
C VAL A 107 -19.20 -13.30 10.01
N VAL A 108 -19.93 -12.38 10.65
CA VAL A 108 -19.34 -11.28 11.42
C VAL A 108 -18.56 -11.82 12.61
N ILE A 109 -19.15 -12.73 13.40
CA ILE A 109 -18.50 -13.33 14.58
C ILE A 109 -17.23 -14.09 14.19
N VAL A 110 -17.30 -14.91 13.13
CA VAL A 110 -16.14 -15.66 12.63
C VAL A 110 -15.04 -14.71 12.15
N SER A 111 -15.40 -13.63 11.45
CA SER A 111 -14.43 -12.63 11.00
C SER A 111 -13.70 -11.96 12.17
N ILE A 112 -14.42 -11.59 13.23
CA ILE A 112 -13.82 -11.01 14.45
C ILE A 112 -12.87 -12.00 15.12
N LEU A 113 -13.25 -13.28 15.24
CA LEU A 113 -12.41 -14.32 15.82
C LEU A 113 -11.13 -14.55 14.98
N VAL A 114 -11.25 -14.60 13.65
CA VAL A 114 -10.11 -14.74 12.74
C VAL A 114 -9.17 -13.55 12.86
N LEU A 115 -9.69 -12.32 12.91
CA LEU A 115 -8.87 -11.11 13.11
C LEU A 115 -8.13 -11.17 14.44
N LEU A 116 -8.82 -11.47 15.55
CA LEU A 116 -8.17 -11.59 16.86
C LEU A 116 -7.07 -12.65 16.87
N LEU A 117 -7.29 -13.80 16.24
CA LEU A 117 -6.30 -14.86 16.15
C LEU A 117 -5.10 -14.45 15.28
N LEU A 118 -5.35 -13.85 14.12
CA LEU A 118 -4.28 -13.36 13.23
C LEU A 118 -3.41 -12.30 13.93
N PHE A 119 -4.02 -11.27 14.52
CA PHE A 119 -3.29 -10.22 15.24
C PHE A 119 -2.60 -10.77 16.50
N SER A 120 -3.19 -11.76 17.18
CA SER A 120 -2.55 -12.43 18.31
C SER A 120 -1.29 -13.20 17.87
N VAL A 121 -1.33 -13.89 16.73
CA VAL A 121 -0.17 -14.62 16.19
C VAL A 121 0.94 -13.69 15.71
N GLN A 122 0.61 -12.49 15.20
CA GLN A 122 1.59 -11.49 14.77
C GLN A 122 2.55 -11.04 15.90
N ARG A 123 2.16 -11.17 17.18
CA ARG A 123 3.02 -10.84 18.33
C ARG A 123 4.31 -11.69 18.40
N PHE A 124 4.32 -12.86 17.78
CA PHE A 124 5.46 -13.79 17.82
C PHE A 124 6.55 -13.47 16.78
N GLY A 125 6.38 -12.39 16.03
CA GLY A 125 7.35 -11.85 15.08
C GLY A 125 6.91 -12.08 13.63
N THR A 126 6.84 -10.99 12.87
CA THR A 126 6.41 -10.96 11.46
C THR A 126 7.24 -11.89 10.58
N GLY A 127 8.55 -11.99 10.81
CA GLY A 127 9.44 -12.88 10.05
C GLY A 127 9.11 -14.37 10.22
N LYS A 128 8.79 -14.83 11.44
CA LYS A 128 8.43 -16.25 11.66
C LYS A 128 7.06 -16.58 11.07
N VAL A 129 6.12 -15.64 11.18
CA VAL A 129 4.78 -15.76 10.60
C VAL A 129 4.89 -15.83 9.07
N GLY A 130 5.66 -14.94 8.45
CA GLY A 130 5.87 -14.93 6.99
C GLY A 130 6.38 -16.27 6.45
N ILE A 131 7.35 -16.91 7.13
CA ILE A 131 7.88 -18.22 6.72
C ILE A 131 6.83 -19.33 6.82
N MET A 132 5.93 -19.29 7.81
CA MET A 132 4.84 -20.26 7.92
C MET A 132 3.74 -20.05 6.87
N PHE A 133 3.45 -18.80 6.50
CA PHE A 133 2.44 -18.47 5.50
C PHE A 133 2.94 -18.65 4.06
N ALA A 134 4.25 -18.52 3.81
CA ALA A 134 4.86 -18.70 2.50
C ALA A 134 4.46 -20.01 1.77
N PRO A 135 4.55 -21.22 2.38
CA PRO A 135 4.15 -22.46 1.71
C PRO A 135 2.64 -22.51 1.42
N VAL A 136 1.81 -21.92 2.28
CA VAL A 136 0.36 -21.84 2.07
C VAL A 136 0.03 -20.98 0.86
N LEU A 137 0.67 -19.81 0.75
CA LEU A 137 0.54 -18.92 -0.40
C LEU A 137 1.09 -19.58 -1.67
N ALA A 138 2.25 -20.24 -1.61
CA ALA A 138 2.82 -20.96 -2.75
C ALA A 138 1.87 -22.05 -3.26
N LEU A 139 1.30 -22.86 -2.35
CA LEU A 139 0.31 -23.87 -2.71
C LEU A 139 -0.95 -23.25 -3.33
N TRP A 140 -1.42 -22.13 -2.79
CA TRP A 140 -2.56 -21.40 -3.34
C TRP A 140 -2.27 -20.87 -4.75
N PHE A 141 -1.13 -20.21 -4.97
CA PHE A 141 -0.71 -19.73 -6.29
C PHE A 141 -0.51 -20.87 -7.29
N LEU A 142 0.04 -22.01 -6.87
CA LEU A 142 0.18 -23.19 -7.72
C LEU A 142 -1.19 -23.76 -8.13
N ASN A 143 -2.17 -23.79 -7.22
CA ASN A 143 -3.53 -24.20 -7.53
C ASN A 143 -4.18 -23.22 -8.53
N LEU A 144 -4.09 -21.91 -8.30
CA LEU A 144 -4.61 -20.90 -9.23
C LEU A 144 -3.96 -21.01 -10.61
N GLY A 145 -2.64 -21.16 -10.66
CA GLY A 145 -1.90 -21.35 -11.90
C GLY A 145 -2.33 -22.62 -12.64
N SER A 146 -2.49 -23.73 -11.92
CA SER A 146 -2.92 -25.00 -12.51
C SER A 146 -4.35 -24.92 -13.06
N ILE A 147 -5.27 -24.30 -12.32
CA ILE A 147 -6.66 -24.07 -12.77
C ILE A 147 -6.68 -23.13 -13.97
N GLY A 148 -5.86 -22.07 -13.97
CA GLY A 148 -5.73 -21.13 -15.09
C GLY A 148 -5.23 -21.82 -16.36
N ILE A 149 -4.15 -22.61 -16.25
CA ILE A 149 -3.59 -23.39 -17.36
C ILE A 149 -4.62 -24.40 -17.89
N TYR A 150 -5.29 -25.13 -16.99
CA TYR A 150 -6.35 -26.07 -17.36
C TYR A 150 -7.49 -25.36 -18.13
N ASN A 151 -7.90 -24.18 -17.67
CA ASN A 151 -8.96 -23.41 -18.31
C ASN A 151 -8.56 -22.93 -19.72
N ILE A 152 -7.32 -22.49 -19.91
CA ILE A 152 -6.79 -22.08 -21.23
C ILE A 152 -6.77 -23.25 -22.21
N ILE A 153 -6.37 -24.45 -21.75
CA ILE A 153 -6.28 -25.64 -22.61
C ILE A 153 -7.67 -26.18 -22.96
N LYS A 154 -8.62 -26.17 -22.01
CA LYS A 154 -9.92 -26.82 -22.17
C LYS A 154 -10.98 -25.96 -22.85
N TYR A 155 -11.06 -24.66 -22.53
CA TYR A 155 -12.21 -23.84 -22.91
C TYR A 155 -11.98 -23.03 -24.18
N ASP A 156 -10.82 -22.41 -24.39
CA ASP A 156 -10.40 -21.89 -25.70
C ASP A 156 -9.00 -21.24 -25.64
N THR A 157 -8.11 -21.53 -26.60
CA THR A 157 -6.84 -20.79 -26.76
C THR A 157 -7.05 -19.35 -27.24
N SER A 158 -8.28 -19.01 -27.64
CA SER A 158 -8.67 -17.64 -28.00
C SER A 158 -8.49 -16.62 -26.86
N VAL A 159 -8.37 -17.06 -25.59
CA VAL A 159 -8.01 -16.17 -24.47
C VAL A 159 -6.68 -15.46 -24.70
N VAL A 160 -5.73 -16.10 -25.41
CA VAL A 160 -4.42 -15.50 -25.74
C VAL A 160 -4.58 -14.31 -26.71
N ARG A 161 -5.65 -14.27 -27.51
CA ARG A 161 -5.95 -13.12 -28.38
C ARG A 161 -6.30 -11.86 -27.57
N ALA A 162 -6.69 -11.98 -26.31
CA ALA A 162 -6.93 -10.84 -25.43
C ALA A 162 -5.65 -10.02 -25.14
N LEU A 163 -4.46 -10.59 -25.37
CA LEU A 163 -3.18 -9.86 -25.29
C LEU A 163 -2.99 -8.88 -26.45
N ASN A 164 -3.72 -9.04 -27.56
CA ASN A 164 -3.62 -8.12 -28.68
C ASN A 164 -4.36 -6.80 -28.34
N PRO A 165 -3.67 -5.64 -28.36
CA PRO A 165 -4.24 -4.35 -27.95
C PRO A 165 -5.45 -3.90 -28.78
N MET A 166 -5.64 -4.44 -29.98
CA MET A 166 -6.85 -4.20 -30.78
C MET A 166 -8.12 -4.63 -30.03
N TYR A 167 -8.10 -5.77 -29.32
CA TYR A 167 -9.29 -6.25 -28.59
C TYR A 167 -9.60 -5.39 -27.37
N ILE A 168 -8.59 -4.79 -26.72
CA ILE A 168 -8.80 -3.81 -25.65
C ILE A 168 -9.50 -2.57 -26.20
N TYR A 169 -9.09 -2.07 -27.37
CA TYR A 169 -9.76 -0.93 -27.99
C TYR A 169 -11.23 -1.23 -28.34
N TYR A 170 -11.50 -2.39 -28.95
CA TYR A 170 -12.87 -2.83 -29.22
C TYR A 170 -13.69 -3.01 -27.94
N PHE A 171 -13.09 -3.56 -26.88
CA PHE A 171 -13.72 -3.72 -25.57
C PHE A 171 -14.10 -2.38 -24.95
N PHE A 172 -13.20 -1.38 -24.98
CA PHE A 172 -13.50 -0.03 -24.49
C PHE A 172 -14.57 0.67 -25.34
N LYS A 173 -14.54 0.50 -26.66
CA LYS A 173 -15.53 1.07 -27.56
C LYS A 173 -16.93 0.49 -27.35
N MET A 174 -17.03 -0.80 -27.01
CA MET A 174 -18.30 -1.51 -26.86
C MET A 174 -18.87 -1.44 -25.43
N ASN A 175 -18.00 -1.46 -24.41
CA ASN A 175 -18.42 -1.56 -23.00
C ASN A 175 -18.27 -0.27 -22.19
N GLY A 176 -17.60 0.77 -22.72
CA GLY A 176 -17.50 2.11 -22.12
C GLY A 176 -17.23 2.09 -20.61
N ILE A 177 -18.24 2.43 -19.81
CA ILE A 177 -18.16 2.52 -18.33
C ILE A 177 -17.77 1.19 -17.68
N LYS A 178 -18.24 0.04 -18.19
CA LYS A 178 -17.86 -1.27 -17.64
C LYS A 178 -16.39 -1.59 -17.90
N ALA A 179 -15.84 -1.10 -19.01
CA ALA A 179 -14.42 -1.25 -19.32
C ALA A 179 -13.54 -0.46 -18.35
N TRP A 180 -13.97 0.75 -17.97
CA TRP A 180 -13.32 1.56 -16.94
C TRP A 180 -13.33 0.89 -15.56
N SER A 181 -14.44 0.27 -15.17
CA SER A 181 -14.52 -0.47 -13.90
C SER A 181 -13.58 -1.68 -13.88
N ALA A 182 -13.51 -2.44 -14.99
CA ALA A 182 -12.57 -3.55 -15.12
C ALA A 182 -11.10 -3.09 -15.06
N LEU A 183 -10.77 -1.97 -15.71
CA LEU A 183 -9.44 -1.37 -15.64
C LEU A 183 -9.06 -0.96 -14.22
N GLY A 184 -10.01 -0.40 -13.45
CA GLY A 184 -9.83 -0.10 -12.04
C GLY A 184 -9.46 -1.32 -11.22
N GLY A 185 -10.09 -2.47 -11.48
CA GLY A 185 -9.72 -3.75 -10.87
C GLY A 185 -8.30 -4.20 -11.23
N CYS A 186 -7.89 -4.08 -12.50
CA CYS A 186 -6.53 -4.38 -12.93
C CYS A 186 -5.49 -3.48 -12.24
N VAL A 187 -5.75 -2.18 -12.15
CA VAL A 187 -4.86 -1.22 -11.47
C VAL A 187 -4.76 -1.56 -9.98
N LEU A 188 -5.87 -1.92 -9.32
CA LEU A 188 -5.88 -2.34 -7.93
C LEU A 188 -5.02 -3.60 -7.69
N CYS A 189 -5.08 -4.57 -8.60
CA CYS A 189 -4.21 -5.75 -8.55
C CYS A 189 -2.73 -5.39 -8.69
N ILE A 190 -2.38 -4.46 -9.59
CA ILE A 190 -1.00 -3.99 -9.77
C ILE A 190 -0.50 -3.30 -8.51
N THR A 191 -1.30 -2.42 -7.89
CA THR A 191 -0.92 -1.77 -6.64
C THR A 191 -0.69 -2.75 -5.49
N GLY A 192 -1.48 -3.84 -5.43
CA GLY A 192 -1.25 -4.92 -4.46
C GLY A 192 0.06 -5.67 -4.71
N ALA A 193 0.41 -5.92 -5.98
CA ALA A 193 1.67 -6.54 -6.35
C ALA A 193 2.88 -5.65 -6.02
N GLU A 194 2.81 -4.33 -6.30
CA GLU A 194 3.86 -3.39 -5.94
C GLU A 194 4.09 -3.32 -4.43
N ALA A 195 3.02 -3.28 -3.64
CA ALA A 195 3.13 -3.29 -2.17
C ALA A 195 3.89 -4.53 -1.67
N MET A 196 3.63 -5.71 -2.26
CA MET A 196 4.33 -6.95 -1.92
C MET A 196 5.83 -6.90 -2.25
N PHE A 197 6.22 -6.26 -3.37
CA PHE A 197 7.63 -6.13 -3.75
C PHE A 197 8.35 -5.00 -3.02
N ALA A 198 7.66 -3.91 -2.70
CA ALA A 198 8.23 -2.82 -1.91
C ALA A 198 8.63 -3.29 -0.50
N ASP A 199 7.86 -4.21 0.09
CA ASP A 199 8.13 -4.78 1.42
C ASP A 199 9.31 -5.79 1.40
N LEU A 200 9.67 -6.35 0.24
CA LEU A 200 10.80 -7.28 0.08
C LEU A 200 12.15 -6.56 -0.13
N GLY A 201 12.13 -5.27 -0.46
CA GLY A 201 13.33 -4.45 -0.72
C GLY A 201 13.96 -3.83 0.53
N HIS A 202 13.41 -4.13 1.70
CA HIS A 202 13.77 -3.60 3.02
C HIS A 202 14.42 -4.65 3.92
#